data_AF-A0A9E5FPY0-F1
#
_entry.id   AF-A0A9E5FPY0-F1
#
_cell.length_a   1.000
_cell.length_b   1.000
_cell.length_c   1.000
_cell.angle_alpha   90.00
_cell.angle_beta   90.00
_cell.angle_gamma   90.00
#
_symmetry.space_group_name_H-M   'P 1'
#
loop_
_entity.id
_entity.type
_entity.pdbx_description
1 polymer ?
#
loop_
_entity_poly.entity_id
_entity_poly.type
_entity_poly.pdbx_seq_one_letter_code
_entity_poly.pdbx_strand_id
1 'polypeptide(L)'
;MNASKSAGRYAKAILELVNEQDCLLAVEKDFASFLQVVSLSDDLRIFLNSPVVRGDKKMSVLTRIFPDFNAMTLRFFALVVKNRRESHLIEMAHAFEALVQNQRGIVPGTITSSVPLSADTKALIIQKIASSFEGKLELT
;
A
#
# COMPACT_ATOMS: atom_id res chain seq x y z
N MET A 1 3.25 8.72 9.13
CA MET A 1 2.04 8.19 9.79
C MET A 1 2.36 6.77 10.25
N ASN A 2 2.33 6.51 11.56
CA ASN A 2 2.60 5.17 12.08
C ASN A 2 1.40 4.27 11.77
N ALA A 3 1.53 3.38 10.79
CA ALA A 3 0.56 2.32 10.59
C ALA A 3 0.36 1.58 11.93
N SER A 4 -0.89 1.30 12.29
CA SER A 4 -1.18 0.50 13.48
C SER A 4 -0.31 -0.77 13.46
N LYS A 5 0.29 -1.14 14.60
CA LYS A 5 1.13 -2.36 14.71
C LYS A 5 0.40 -3.61 14.18
N SER A 6 -0.93 -3.57 14.19
CA SER A 6 -1.77 -4.59 13.56
C SER A 6 -1.76 -4.52 12.02
N ALA A 7 -1.92 -3.35 11.42
CA ALA A 7 -1.89 -3.16 9.97
C ALA A 7 -0.57 -3.66 9.36
N GLY A 8 0.56 -3.37 10.01
CA GLY A 8 1.87 -3.87 9.58
C GLY A 8 1.99 -5.40 9.61
N ARG A 9 1.36 -6.07 10.59
CA ARG A 9 1.36 -7.56 10.65
C ARG A 9 0.55 -8.16 9.51
N TYR A 10 -0.62 -7.60 9.20
CA TYR A 10 -1.44 -8.05 8.08
C TYR A 10 -0.76 -7.80 6.74
N ALA A 11 -0.15 -6.62 6.56
CA ALA A 11 0.60 -6.27 5.36
C ALA A 11 1.78 -7.22 5.13
N LYS A 12 2.51 -7.58 6.20
CA LYS A 12 3.59 -8.58 6.11
C LYS A 12 3.05 -9.97 5.73
N ALA A 13 1.96 -10.40 6.35
CA ALA A 13 1.37 -11.72 6.08
C ALA A 13 0.91 -11.85 4.62
N ILE A 14 0.29 -10.81 4.04
CA ILE A 14 -0.07 -10.86 2.62
C ILE A 14 1.16 -10.78 1.73
N LEU A 15 2.18 -10.00 2.07
CA LEU A 15 3.41 -9.94 1.30
C LEU A 15 4.12 -11.29 1.23
N GLU A 16 4.21 -12.01 2.35
CA GLU A 16 4.75 -13.37 2.40
C GLU A 16 3.91 -14.33 1.52
N LEU A 17 2.58 -14.32 1.67
CA LEU A 17 1.65 -15.15 0.91
C LEU A 17 1.73 -14.91 -0.62
N VAL A 18 1.90 -13.66 -1.00
CA VAL A 18 1.91 -13.24 -2.41
C VAL A 18 3.25 -13.50 -3.08
N ASN A 19 4.34 -13.45 -2.31
CA ASN A 19 5.65 -13.92 -2.75
C ASN A 19 5.69 -15.44 -2.94
N GLU A 20 5.03 -16.20 -2.06
CA GLU A 20 4.92 -17.67 -2.22
C GLU A 20 4.13 -18.08 -3.46
N GLN A 21 3.20 -17.24 -3.92
CA GLN A 21 2.31 -17.52 -5.06
C GLN A 21 2.68 -16.78 -6.34
N ASP A 22 3.84 -16.12 -6.39
CA ASP A 22 4.33 -15.35 -7.55
C ASP A 22 3.31 -14.34 -8.14
N CYS A 23 2.41 -13.81 -7.30
CA CYS A 23 1.33 -12.91 -7.72
C CYS A 23 1.52 -11.45 -7.29
N LEU A 24 2.76 -11.08 -6.93
CA LEU A 24 3.10 -9.77 -6.36
C LEU A 24 2.69 -8.60 -7.23
N LEU A 25 2.97 -8.65 -8.53
CA LEU A 25 2.65 -7.54 -9.44
C LEU A 25 1.14 -7.32 -9.58
N ALA A 26 0.36 -8.41 -9.59
CA ALA A 26 -1.10 -8.31 -9.70
C ALA A 26 -1.70 -7.70 -8.42
N VAL A 27 -1.28 -8.20 -7.27
CA VAL A 27 -1.79 -7.75 -5.97
C VAL A 27 -1.36 -6.32 -5.66
N GLU A 28 -0.12 -5.93 -6.02
CA GLU A 28 0.35 -4.55 -5.92
C GLU A 28 -0.51 -3.60 -6.75
N LYS A 29 -0.82 -3.97 -8.01
CA LYS A 29 -1.69 -3.17 -8.87
C LYS A 29 -3.10 -3.04 -8.29
N ASP A 30 -3.64 -4.11 -7.70
CA ASP A 30 -4.95 -4.08 -7.04
C ASP A 30 -4.94 -3.12 -5.84
N PHE A 31 -3.92 -3.19 -4.97
CA PHE A 31 -3.80 -2.31 -3.81
C PHE A 31 -3.61 -0.84 -4.21
N ALA A 32 -2.80 -0.55 -5.23
CA ALA A 32 -2.64 0.80 -5.75
C ALA A 32 -3.96 1.34 -6.32
N SER A 33 -4.69 0.53 -7.10
CA SER A 33 -6.01 0.91 -7.63
C SER A 33 -7.02 1.15 -6.52
N PHE A 34 -7.01 0.30 -5.48
CA PHE A 34 -7.85 0.46 -4.30
C PHE A 34 -7.59 1.79 -3.58
N LEU A 35 -6.32 2.12 -3.32
CA LEU A 35 -5.94 3.38 -2.67
C LEU A 35 -6.34 4.60 -3.50
N GLN A 36 -6.16 4.54 -4.83
CA GLN A 36 -6.60 5.62 -5.71
C GLN A 36 -8.11 5.85 -5.63
N VAL A 37 -8.92 4.79 -5.76
CA VAL A 37 -10.39 4.92 -5.70
C VAL A 37 -10.86 5.42 -4.33
N VAL A 38 -10.24 4.95 -3.24
CA VAL A 38 -10.54 5.43 -1.88
C VAL A 38 -10.14 6.90 -1.70
N SER A 39 -9.06 7.36 -2.34
CA SER A 39 -8.64 8.77 -2.29
C SER A 39 -9.57 9.70 -3.09
N LEU A 40 -10.19 9.19 -4.16
CA LEU A 40 -11.10 9.94 -5.02
C LEU A 40 -12.53 10.03 -4.45
N SER A 41 -12.91 9.11 -3.55
CA SER A 41 -14.25 9.03 -2.99
C SER A 41 -14.23 9.07 -1.46
N ASP A 42 -14.53 10.24 -0.90
CA ASP A 42 -14.72 10.40 0.55
C ASP A 42 -15.86 9.51 1.08
N ASP A 43 -16.92 9.32 0.30
CA ASP A 43 -18.04 8.44 0.64
C ASP A 43 -17.59 6.98 0.86
N LEU A 44 -16.68 6.48 0.01
CA LEU A 44 -16.13 5.14 0.17
C LEU A 44 -15.27 5.05 1.44
N ARG A 45 -14.49 6.09 1.75
CA ARG A 45 -13.70 6.16 2.99
C ARG A 45 -14.59 6.15 4.24
N ILE A 46 -15.69 6.90 4.22
CA ILE A 46 -16.67 6.93 5.32
C ILE A 46 -17.38 5.58 5.44
N PHE A 47 -17.76 4.97 4.31
CA PHE A 47 -18.41 3.67 4.27
C PHE A 47 -17.55 2.56 4.87
N LEU A 48 -16.26 2.51 4.55
CA LEU A 48 -15.32 1.51 5.10
C LEU A 48 -15.13 1.68 6.61
N ASN A 49 -15.03 2.93 7.08
CA ASN A 49 -14.86 3.26 8.50
C ASN A 49 -16.16 3.17 9.31
N SER A 50 -17.33 3.13 8.67
CA SER A 50 -18.61 3.11 9.36
C SER A 50 -18.84 1.77 10.08
N PRO A 51 -19.06 1.76 11.41
CA PRO A 51 -19.34 0.53 12.16
C PRO A 51 -20.78 0.02 11.97
N VAL A 52 -21.65 0.84 11.37
CA VAL A 52 -23.08 0.53 11.18
C VAL A 52 -23.28 -0.45 10.02
N VAL A 53 -22.38 -0.44 9.04
CA VAL A 53 -22.47 -1.30 7.86
C VAL A 53 -21.88 -2.67 8.18
N ARG A 54 -22.68 -3.73 8.00
CA ARG A 54 -22.22 -5.11 8.17
C ARG A 54 -21.09 -5.46 7.18
N GLY A 55 -20.12 -6.24 7.66
CA GLY A 55 -18.99 -6.70 6.86
C GLY A 55 -19.39 -7.36 5.53
N ASP A 56 -20.44 -8.18 5.52
CA ASP A 56 -20.92 -8.85 4.31
C ASP A 56 -21.37 -7.86 3.23
N LYS A 57 -22.03 -6.76 3.63
CA LYS A 57 -22.43 -5.69 2.71
C LYS A 57 -21.21 -4.95 2.19
N LYS A 58 -20.21 -4.69 3.03
CA LYS A 58 -18.96 -4.05 2.61
C LYS A 58 -18.21 -4.92 1.60
N MET A 59 -18.12 -6.22 1.84
CA MET A 59 -17.49 -7.15 0.91
C MET A 59 -18.22 -7.19 -0.43
N SER A 60 -19.56 -7.25 -0.42
CA SER A 60 -20.36 -7.23 -1.65
C SER A 60 -20.14 -5.94 -2.47
N VAL A 61 -20.05 -4.79 -1.80
CA VAL A 61 -19.75 -3.50 -2.44
C VAL A 61 -18.33 -3.52 -3.02
N LEU A 62 -17.33 -3.98 -2.27
CA LEU A 62 -15.95 -4.08 -2.74
C LEU A 62 -15.82 -4.98 -3.97
N THR A 63 -16.46 -6.16 -3.97
CA THR A 63 -16.45 -7.06 -5.13
C THR A 63 -17.14 -6.44 -6.34
N ARG A 64 -18.14 -5.57 -6.13
CA ARG A 64 -18.84 -4.88 -7.22
C ARG A 64 -18.06 -3.71 -7.80
N ILE A 65 -17.28 -3.00 -6.97
CA ILE A 65 -16.40 -1.92 -7.40
C ILE A 65 -15.15 -2.48 -8.09
N PHE A 66 -14.65 -3.62 -7.60
CA PHE A 66 -13.40 -4.22 -8.04
C PHE A 66 -13.61 -5.66 -8.53
N PRO A 67 -14.31 -5.87 -9.67
CA PRO A 67 -14.54 -7.21 -10.22
C PRO A 67 -13.25 -7.86 -10.76
N ASP A 68 -12.29 -7.05 -11.18
CA ASP A 68 -11.05 -7.52 -11.82
C ASP A 68 -9.92 -7.82 -10.83
N PHE A 69 -10.16 -7.68 -9.53
CA PHE A 69 -9.16 -7.95 -8.52
C PHE A 69 -8.80 -9.43 -8.47
N ASN A 70 -7.51 -9.69 -8.22
CA ASN A 70 -7.01 -11.04 -8.06
C ASN A 70 -7.76 -11.76 -6.92
N ALA A 71 -8.01 -13.06 -7.09
CA ALA A 71 -8.59 -13.91 -6.07
C ALA A 71 -7.85 -13.80 -4.72
N MET A 72 -6.53 -13.58 -4.76
CA MET A 72 -5.73 -13.39 -3.54
C MET A 72 -6.08 -12.10 -2.79
N THR A 73 -6.22 -10.99 -3.52
CA THR A 73 -6.65 -9.69 -2.96
C THR A 73 -8.06 -9.81 -2.36
N LEU A 74 -8.98 -10.45 -3.07
CA LEU A 74 -10.36 -10.67 -2.59
C LEU A 74 -10.41 -11.57 -1.36
N ARG A 75 -9.60 -12.64 -1.31
CA ARG A 75 -9.51 -13.52 -0.13
C ARG A 75 -8.95 -12.78 1.08
N PHE A 76 -7.99 -11.89 0.87
CA PHE A 76 -7.46 -11.04 1.93
C PHE A 76 -8.53 -10.08 2.47
N PHE A 77 -9.26 -9.40 1.60
CA PHE A 77 -10.37 -8.53 2.02
C PHE A 77 -11.42 -9.31 2.80
N ALA A 78 -11.81 -10.49 2.32
CA ALA A 78 -12.75 -11.36 3.02
C ALA A 78 -12.23 -11.75 4.43
N LEU A 79 -10.94 -12.04 4.57
CA LEU A 79 -10.32 -12.38 5.85
C LEU A 79 -10.30 -11.17 6.82
N VAL A 80 -9.96 -9.99 6.34
CA VAL A 80 -9.95 -8.76 7.14
C VAL A 80 -11.36 -8.41 7.62
N VAL A 81 -12.36 -8.53 6.73
CA VAL A 81 -13.78 -8.33 7.05
C VAL A 81 -14.27 -9.37 8.07
N LYS A 82 -13.92 -10.64 7.89
CA LYS A 82 -14.26 -11.71 8.85
C LYS A 82 -13.68 -11.42 10.25
N ASN A 83 -12.50 -10.83 10.30
CA ASN A 83 -11.83 -10.43 11.54
C ASN A 83 -12.32 -9.08 12.11
N ARG A 84 -13.34 -8.45 11.50
CA ARG A 84 -13.89 -7.13 11.88
C ARG A 84 -12.85 -6.02 11.93
N ARG A 85 -11.86 -6.06 11.01
CA ARG A 85 -10.75 -5.10 10.93
C ARG A 85 -10.80 -4.26 9.66
N GLU A 86 -11.96 -4.17 9.03
CA GLU A 86 -12.13 -3.48 7.75
C GLU A 86 -11.87 -1.97 7.81
N SER A 87 -11.98 -1.33 8.98
CA SER A 87 -11.60 0.08 9.17
C SER A 87 -10.11 0.33 8.94
N HIS A 88 -9.27 -0.68 9.19
CA HIS A 88 -7.83 -0.61 9.00
C HIS A 88 -7.40 -1.03 7.58
N LEU A 89 -8.35 -1.33 6.68
CA LEU A 89 -8.01 -1.82 5.34
C LEU A 89 -7.16 -0.83 4.55
N ILE A 90 -7.44 0.47 4.70
CA ILE A 90 -6.69 1.56 4.07
C ILE A 90 -5.26 1.63 4.65
N GLU A 91 -5.13 1.53 5.96
CA GLU A 91 -3.82 1.51 6.62
C GLU A 91 -3.00 0.27 6.23
N MET A 92 -3.66 -0.88 6.07
CA MET A 92 -3.02 -2.13 5.61
C MET A 92 -2.52 -1.99 4.17
N ALA A 93 -3.30 -1.36 3.28
CA ALA A 93 -2.90 -1.12 1.90
C ALA A 93 -1.66 -0.21 1.81
N HIS A 94 -1.62 0.89 2.57
CA HIS A 94 -0.43 1.75 2.64
C HIS A 94 0.78 1.03 3.25
N ALA A 95 0.57 0.24 4.29
CA ALA A 95 1.64 -0.56 4.89
C ALA A 95 2.19 -1.60 3.90
N PHE A 96 1.33 -2.18 3.05
CA PHE A 96 1.73 -3.11 2.02
C PHE A 96 2.60 -2.43 0.95
N GLU A 97 2.19 -1.28 0.41
CA GLU A 97 3.01 -0.51 -0.53
C GLU A 97 4.39 -0.17 0.06
N ALA A 98 4.42 0.29 1.31
CA ALA A 98 5.67 0.60 2.00
C ALA A 98 6.57 -0.65 2.12
N LEU A 99 6.01 -1.82 2.42
CA LEU A 99 6.78 -3.06 2.51
C LEU A 99 7.29 -3.53 1.13
N VAL A 100 6.48 -3.41 0.07
CA VAL A 100 6.90 -3.75 -1.30
C VAL A 100 8.04 -2.85 -1.76
N GLN A 101 7.96 -1.54 -1.49
CA GLN A 101 9.04 -0.59 -1.78
C GLN A 101 10.32 -0.97 -1.03
N ASN A 102 10.23 -1.26 0.27
CA ASN A 102 11.36 -1.73 1.07
C ASN A 102 11.96 -3.04 0.53
N GLN A 103 11.13 -4.00 0.09
CA GLN A 103 11.60 -5.27 -0.48
C GLN A 103 12.32 -5.07 -1.82
N ARG A 104 11.90 -4.09 -2.62
CA ARG A 104 12.59 -3.68 -3.85
C ARG A 104 13.85 -2.83 -3.59
N GLY A 105 14.14 -2.55 -2.33
CA GLY A 105 15.21 -1.64 -1.92
C GLY A 105 14.94 -0.20 -2.32
N ILE A 106 13.70 0.16 -2.65
CA ILE A 106 13.27 1.52 -2.96
C ILE A 106 13.05 2.26 -1.65
N VAL A 107 13.98 3.13 -1.27
CA VAL A 107 13.82 4.00 -0.11
C VAL A 107 13.40 5.39 -0.60
N PRO A 108 12.13 5.79 -0.41
CA PRO A 108 11.68 7.12 -0.79
C PRO A 108 12.39 8.17 0.08
N GLY A 109 13.21 9.01 -0.55
CA GLY A 109 13.92 10.12 0.09
C GLY A 109 13.38 11.45 -0.41
N THR A 110 12.89 12.30 0.49
CA THR A 110 12.46 13.66 0.12
C THR A 110 13.61 14.63 0.35
N ILE A 111 14.07 15.31 -0.70
CA ILE A 111 15.09 16.38 -0.60
C ILE A 111 14.40 17.73 -0.66
N THR A 112 14.21 18.36 0.49
CA THR A 112 13.70 19.73 0.58
C THR A 112 14.83 20.71 0.28
N SER A 113 14.79 21.38 -0.88
CA SER A 113 15.74 22.44 -1.25
C SER A 113 15.02 23.74 -1.56
N SER A 114 15.57 24.85 -1.06
CA SER A 114 15.06 26.21 -1.28
C SER A 114 15.31 26.72 -2.71
N VAL A 115 16.10 26.00 -3.52
CA VAL A 115 16.44 26.33 -4.90
C VAL A 115 16.23 25.09 -5.78
N PRO A 116 15.66 25.20 -6.99
CA PRO A 116 15.51 24.06 -7.89
C PRO A 116 16.88 23.43 -8.19
N LEU A 117 17.09 22.17 -7.78
CA LEU A 117 18.34 21.46 -8.03
C LEU A 117 18.48 21.13 -9.53
N SER A 118 19.64 21.44 -10.11
CA SER A 118 20.03 20.95 -11.44
C SER A 118 20.24 19.44 -11.44
N ALA A 119 20.01 18.79 -12.58
CA ALA A 119 20.11 17.33 -12.75
C ALA A 119 21.49 16.78 -12.33
N ASP A 120 22.56 17.52 -12.60
CA ASP A 120 23.93 17.13 -12.26
C ASP A 120 24.16 17.09 -10.74
N THR A 121 23.57 18.04 -10.02
CA THR A 121 23.66 18.10 -8.55
C THR A 121 22.88 16.95 -7.91
N LYS A 122 21.72 16.59 -8.48
CA LYS A 122 20.94 15.43 -8.03
C LYS A 122 21.72 14.12 -8.20
N ALA A 123 22.38 13.92 -9.34
CA ALA A 123 23.18 12.72 -9.59
C ALA A 123 24.38 12.59 -8.63
N LEU A 124 25.08 13.69 -8.35
CA LEU A 124 26.18 13.73 -7.38
C LEU A 124 25.73 13.39 -5.95
N ILE A 125 24.56 13.87 -5.54
CA ILE A 125 23.97 13.58 -4.23
C ILE A 125 23.55 12.11 -4.14
N ILE A 126 22.92 11.56 -5.17
CA ILE A 126 22.57 10.13 -5.24
C ILE A 126 23.83 9.27 -5.13
N GLN A 127 24.92 9.65 -5.82
CA GLN A 127 26.18 8.90 -5.77
C GLN A 127 26.81 8.90 -4.37
N LYS A 128 26.80 10.04 -3.67
CA LYS A 128 27.31 10.15 -2.29
C LYS A 128 26.44 9.43 -1.27
N ILE A 129 25.12 9.39 -1.46
CA ILE A 129 24.20 8.70 -0.54
C ILE A 129 24.23 7.18 -0.78
N ALA A 130 24.33 6.74 -2.04
CA ALA A 130 24.48 5.33 -2.40
C ALA A 130 25.75 4.70 -1.83
N SER A 131 26.83 5.47 -1.64
CA SER A 131 28.04 4.98 -0.96
C SER A 131 27.90 4.78 0.56
N SER A 132 26.80 5.23 1.17
CA SER A 132 26.53 5.07 2.61
C SER A 132 25.28 4.23 2.93
N PHE A 133 24.49 3.85 1.92
CA PHE A 133 23.26 3.06 2.07
C PHE A 133 23.08 2.05 0.93
N GLU A 134 22.91 0.76 1.25
CA GLU A 134 22.64 -0.33 0.30
C GLU A 134 21.15 -0.37 -0.14
N GLY A 135 20.68 0.67 -0.84
CA GLY A 135 19.31 0.71 -1.38
C GLY A 135 19.17 1.64 -2.59
N LYS A 136 18.26 1.31 -3.52
CA LYS A 136 17.86 2.20 -4.62
C LYS A 136 17.05 3.36 -4.05
N LEU A 137 17.58 4.58 -4.08
CA LEU A 137 16.81 5.76 -3.68
C LEU A 137 15.92 6.23 -4.84
N GLU A 138 14.61 6.21 -4.63
CA GLU A 138 13.69 6.99 -5.45
C GLU A 138 13.47 8.34 -4.75
N LEU A 139 13.92 9.41 -5.39
CA LEU A 139 13.84 10.77 -4.87
C LEU A 139 12.64 11.48 -5.50
N THR A 140 11.79 12.08 -4.66
CA THR A 140 10.74 13.02 -5.09
C THR A 140 11.16 14.44 -4.72
#